data_AF-A0A3B0SNW7-F1
#
_entry.id   AF-A0A3B0SNW7-F1
#
_cell.length_a   1.000
_cell.length_b   1.000
_cell.length_c   1.000
_cell.angle_alpha   90.00
_cell.angle_beta   90.00
_cell.angle_gamma   90.00
#
_symmetry.space_group_name_H-M   'P 1'
#
loop_
_entity.id
_entity.type
_entity.pdbx_description
1 polymer ?
#
loop_
_entity_poly.entity_id
_entity_poly.type
_entity_poly.pdbx_seq_one_letter_code
_entity_poly.pdbx_strand_id
1 'polypeptide(L)'
;PAAPLYDKVFFQSAYNVGWGTDTPGNDEMMAALAAAYPDRRASDAFIIGWDQAITMRKVLETAIANGDLTKAGVVAAANTIEDVDFGGAAPNQSYAGTPNDYVQRSLAIMDPDLALYTAAGGAEQTVSQEGATTGSVMLKDFFIGDAAAAYDFTAPCYEL
;
A
#
# COMPACT_ATOMS: atom_id res chain seq x y z
N PRO A 1 -16.69 7.17 23.65
CA PRO A 1 -15.50 6.66 22.91
C PRO A 1 -15.92 5.66 21.82
N ALA A 2 -15.45 5.83 20.58
CA ALA A 2 -15.84 5.00 19.42
C ALA A 2 -15.01 3.71 19.27
N ALA A 3 -13.82 3.62 19.89
CA ALA A 3 -12.88 2.52 19.67
C ALA A 3 -13.47 1.12 19.94
N PRO A 4 -14.20 0.84 21.04
CA PRO A 4 -14.79 -0.49 21.26
C PRO A 4 -15.91 -0.86 20.27
N LEU A 5 -16.46 0.12 19.54
CA LEU A 5 -17.42 -0.15 18.47
C LEU A 5 -16.67 -0.53 17.19
N TYR A 6 -15.64 0.22 16.82
CA TYR A 6 -14.84 -0.11 15.63
C TYR A 6 -14.22 -1.50 15.70
N ASP A 7 -13.69 -1.89 16.86
CA ASP A 7 -13.19 -3.24 17.17
C ASP A 7 -14.21 -4.38 16.93
N LYS A 8 -15.51 -4.07 16.84
CA LYS A 8 -16.58 -5.07 16.71
C LYS A 8 -17.29 -5.07 15.37
N VAL A 9 -17.36 -3.92 14.70
CA VAL A 9 -18.24 -3.74 13.53
C VAL A 9 -17.57 -3.09 12.33
N PHE A 10 -16.31 -2.67 12.44
CA PHE A 10 -15.61 -2.01 11.35
C PHE A 10 -14.57 -2.95 10.74
N PHE A 11 -14.51 -2.96 9.41
CA PHE A 11 -13.48 -3.63 8.64
C PHE A 11 -12.86 -2.62 7.69
N GLN A 12 -11.55 -2.69 7.51
CA GLN A 12 -10.82 -1.86 6.57
C GLN A 12 -10.40 -2.70 5.37
N SER A 13 -10.80 -2.29 4.16
CA SER A 13 -10.14 -2.78 2.96
C SER A 13 -8.85 -2.00 2.70
N ALA A 14 -7.78 -2.69 2.32
CA ALA A 14 -6.52 -2.07 1.91
C ALA A 14 -5.93 -2.80 0.71
N TYR A 15 -5.17 -2.10 -0.13
CA TYR A 15 -4.38 -2.73 -1.20
C TYR A 15 -2.98 -3.13 -0.72
N ASN A 16 -2.63 -2.79 0.52
CA ASN A 16 -1.36 -3.07 1.16
C ASN A 16 -1.56 -3.87 2.47
N VAL A 17 -0.49 -4.51 2.94
CA VAL A 17 -0.43 -5.17 4.25
C VAL A 17 -0.42 -4.16 5.39
N GLY A 18 -0.65 -4.60 6.63
CA GLY A 18 -0.59 -3.75 7.81
C GLY A 18 0.84 -3.55 8.34
N TRP A 19 1.06 -2.47 9.10
CA TRP A 19 2.33 -2.24 9.80
C TRP A 19 2.72 -3.44 10.68
N GLY A 20 3.98 -3.88 10.60
CA GLY A 20 4.49 -5.05 11.32
C GLY A 20 4.20 -6.40 10.66
N THR A 21 3.54 -6.43 9.49
CA THR A 21 3.45 -7.65 8.68
C THR A 21 4.82 -7.99 8.09
N ASP A 22 5.30 -9.20 8.34
CA ASP A 22 6.59 -9.71 7.86
C ASP A 22 6.57 -9.93 6.34
N THR A 23 7.10 -8.95 5.61
CA THR A 23 7.33 -9.02 4.17
C THR A 23 8.59 -8.22 3.84
N PRO A 24 9.40 -8.64 2.86
CA PRO A 24 10.61 -7.91 2.49
C PRO A 24 10.41 -6.41 2.25
N GLY A 25 9.33 -6.03 1.56
CA GLY A 25 9.04 -4.62 1.26
C GLY A 25 8.63 -3.80 2.49
N ASN A 26 7.81 -4.38 3.36
CA ASN A 26 7.39 -3.71 4.59
C ASN A 26 8.55 -3.57 5.58
N ASP A 27 9.42 -4.59 5.67
CA ASP A 27 10.61 -4.56 6.52
C ASP A 27 11.63 -3.51 6.05
N GLU A 28 11.86 -3.41 4.73
CA GLU A 28 12.71 -2.36 4.17
C GLU A 28 12.18 -0.96 4.52
N MET A 29 10.87 -0.74 4.33
CA MET A 29 10.22 0.51 4.69
C MET A 29 10.34 0.82 6.18
N MET A 30 10.00 -0.13 7.05
CA MET A 30 10.04 0.07 8.52
C MET A 30 11.46 0.39 8.98
N ALA A 31 12.47 -0.30 8.45
CA ALA A 31 13.88 -0.01 8.75
C ALA A 31 14.28 1.40 8.29
N ALA A 32 13.89 1.82 7.08
CA ALA A 32 14.16 3.16 6.59
C ALA A 32 13.49 4.25 7.44
N LEU A 33 12.24 4.04 7.86
CA LEU A 33 11.49 4.97 8.71
C LEU A 33 12.05 5.04 10.12
N ALA A 34 12.45 3.91 10.71
CA ALA A 34 13.09 3.90 12.02
C ALA A 34 14.43 4.66 12.00
N ALA A 35 15.20 4.57 10.91
CA ALA A 35 16.44 5.32 10.75
C ALA A 35 16.22 6.83 10.54
N ALA A 36 15.22 7.21 9.74
CA ALA A 36 14.99 8.61 9.37
C ALA A 36 14.13 9.37 10.40
N TYR A 37 13.17 8.70 11.02
CA TYR A 37 12.12 9.32 11.81
C TYR A 37 11.71 8.49 13.04
N PRO A 38 12.65 8.09 13.92
CA PRO A 38 12.45 7.08 14.96
C PRO A 38 11.28 7.35 15.91
N ASP A 39 10.97 8.62 16.17
CA ASP A 39 9.96 9.05 17.15
C ASP A 39 8.57 9.29 16.53
N ARG A 40 8.42 9.08 15.21
CA ARG A 40 7.10 9.21 14.57
C ARG A 40 6.19 8.08 15.01
N ARG A 41 4.89 8.35 15.07
CA ARG A 41 3.88 7.33 15.30
C ARG A 41 3.78 6.38 14.10
N ALA A 42 3.73 5.08 14.34
CA ALA A 42 3.50 4.07 13.31
C ALA A 42 2.15 4.30 12.60
N SER A 43 2.11 4.06 11.28
CA SER A 43 0.92 4.28 10.46
C SER A 43 0.99 3.46 9.17
N ASP A 44 -0.12 2.81 8.81
CA ASP A 44 -0.26 2.10 7.53
C ASP A 44 -0.16 3.07 6.33
N ALA A 45 -0.36 4.37 6.54
CA ALA A 45 -0.20 5.39 5.49
C ALA A 45 1.26 5.54 5.02
N PHE A 46 2.24 5.15 5.84
CA PHE A 46 3.62 5.12 5.40
C PHE A 46 3.86 4.04 4.34
N ILE A 47 3.15 2.91 4.43
CA ILE A 47 3.24 1.81 3.46
C ILE A 47 2.75 2.30 2.10
N ILE A 48 1.58 2.96 2.08
CA ILE A 48 1.02 3.60 0.88
C ILE A 48 2.03 4.59 0.26
N GLY A 49 2.62 5.47 1.08
CA GLY A 49 3.58 6.46 0.60
C GLY A 49 4.88 5.82 0.07
N TRP A 50 5.32 4.73 0.70
CA TRP A 50 6.51 3.98 0.28
C TRP A 50 6.29 3.27 -1.06
N ASP A 51 5.15 2.59 -1.22
CA ASP A 51 4.77 1.94 -2.48
C ASP A 51 4.70 2.95 -3.62
N GLN A 52 4.09 4.12 -3.38
CA GLN A 52 4.06 5.21 -4.36
C GLN A 52 5.47 5.73 -4.71
N ALA A 53 6.38 5.78 -3.74
CA ALA A 53 7.77 6.18 -3.97
C ALA A 53 8.54 5.12 -4.78
N ILE A 54 8.31 3.82 -4.53
CA ILE A 54 8.87 2.71 -5.33
C ILE A 54 8.42 2.84 -6.80
N THR A 55 7.11 3.02 -7.02
CA THR A 55 6.57 3.23 -8.37
C THR A 55 7.21 4.44 -9.04
N MET A 56 7.26 5.59 -8.37
CA MET A 56 7.84 6.80 -8.96
C MET A 56 9.34 6.66 -9.23
N ARG A 57 10.08 5.97 -8.36
CA ARG A 57 11.50 5.64 -8.59
C ARG A 57 11.66 4.85 -9.90
N LYS A 58 10.87 3.80 -10.10
CA LYS A 58 10.88 2.99 -11.33
C LYS A 58 10.59 3.83 -12.58
N VAL A 59 9.60 4.72 -12.51
CA VAL A 59 9.24 5.64 -13.61
C VAL A 59 10.42 6.57 -13.94
N LEU A 60 11.04 7.18 -12.93
CA LEU A 60 12.15 8.10 -13.11
C LEU A 60 13.42 7.40 -13.63
N GLU A 61 13.72 6.20 -13.13
CA GLU A 61 14.81 5.37 -13.64
C GLU A 61 14.60 5.02 -15.12
N THR A 62 13.37 4.71 -15.51
CA THR A 62 13.00 4.43 -16.90
C THR A 62 13.12 5.68 -17.78
N ALA A 63 12.66 6.84 -17.30
CA ALA A 63 12.81 8.11 -18.00
C ALA A 63 14.29 8.50 -18.20
N ILE A 64 15.14 8.26 -17.19
CA ILE A 64 16.59 8.44 -17.28
C ILE A 64 17.19 7.51 -18.33
N ALA A 65 16.82 6.23 -18.31
CA ALA A 65 17.30 5.25 -19.30
C ALA A 65 16.89 5.60 -20.73
N ASN A 66 15.69 6.17 -20.90
CA ASN A 66 15.19 6.69 -22.18
C ASN A 66 15.85 8.00 -22.61
N GLY A 67 16.61 8.65 -21.72
CA GLY A 67 17.25 9.94 -21.99
C GLY A 67 16.30 11.14 -22.00
N ASP A 68 15.10 11.02 -21.43
CA ASP A 68 14.08 12.08 -21.43
C ASP A 68 13.44 12.26 -20.05
N LEU A 69 14.05 13.12 -19.22
CA LEU A 69 13.54 13.55 -17.92
C LEU A 69 12.58 14.75 -18.01
N THR A 70 12.09 15.10 -19.19
CA THR A 70 11.03 16.11 -19.30
C THR A 70 9.71 15.57 -18.75
N LYS A 71 8.74 16.45 -18.48
CA LYS A 71 7.40 16.01 -18.04
C LYS A 71 6.76 15.02 -19.02
N ALA A 72 6.95 15.23 -20.32
CA ALA A 72 6.45 14.34 -21.35
C ALA A 72 7.18 12.98 -21.33
N GLY A 73 8.51 13.00 -21.18
CA GLY A 73 9.32 11.79 -21.05
C GLY A 73 8.97 10.95 -19.84
N VAL A 74 8.72 11.58 -18.68
CA VAL A 74 8.27 10.89 -17.46
C VAL A 74 6.91 10.23 -17.66
N VAL A 75 5.95 10.91 -18.31
CA VAL A 75 4.64 10.32 -18.64
C VAL A 75 4.79 9.16 -19.63
N ALA A 76 5.63 9.32 -20.65
CA ALA A 76 5.90 8.26 -21.61
C ALA A 76 6.52 7.03 -20.92
N ALA A 77 7.49 7.24 -20.02
CA ALA A 77 8.10 6.17 -19.23
C ALA A 77 7.10 5.47 -18.30
N ALA A 78 6.20 6.22 -17.66
CA ALA A 78 5.17 5.65 -16.79
C ALA A 78 4.27 4.64 -17.53
N ASN A 79 3.88 4.97 -18.77
CA ASN A 79 3.05 4.09 -19.61
C ASN A 79 3.76 2.84 -20.15
N THR A 80 5.05 2.66 -19.82
CA THR A 80 5.84 1.47 -20.19
C THR A 80 6.15 0.55 -19.02
N ILE A 81 5.73 0.89 -17.81
CA ILE A 81 6.03 0.08 -16.63
C ILE A 81 5.13 -1.15 -16.62
N GLU A 82 5.70 -2.32 -16.88
CA GLU A 82 4.96 -3.59 -16.91
C GLU A 82 4.80 -4.22 -15.52
N ASP A 83 5.74 -3.96 -14.61
CA ASP A 83 5.77 -4.53 -13.27
C ASP A 83 6.45 -3.59 -12.27
N VAL A 84 5.80 -3.43 -11.12
CA VAL A 84 6.31 -2.83 -9.90
C VAL A 84 6.12 -3.86 -8.78
N ASP A 85 7.25 -4.38 -8.30
CA ASP A 85 7.31 -5.31 -7.16
C ASP A 85 7.43 -4.51 -5.85
N PHE A 86 6.51 -4.79 -4.92
CA PHE A 86 6.47 -4.19 -3.59
C PHE A 86 7.00 -5.12 -2.49
N GLY A 87 7.69 -6.22 -2.86
CA GLY A 87 8.27 -7.16 -1.92
C GLY A 87 7.23 -7.79 -1.00
N GLY A 88 6.02 -8.03 -1.50
CA GLY A 88 4.90 -8.58 -0.74
C GLY A 88 4.12 -7.57 0.11
N ALA A 89 4.53 -6.31 0.18
CA ALA A 89 3.81 -5.27 0.93
C ALA A 89 2.46 -4.89 0.28
N ALA A 90 2.34 -5.10 -1.03
CA ALA A 90 1.12 -4.93 -1.81
C ALA A 90 1.19 -5.85 -3.05
N PRO A 91 0.06 -6.14 -3.73
CA PRO A 91 0.08 -6.84 -5.01
C PRO A 91 0.85 -6.04 -6.06
N ASN A 92 1.64 -6.71 -6.88
CA ASN A 92 2.39 -6.08 -7.97
C ASN A 92 1.45 -5.30 -8.90
N GLN A 93 1.96 -4.19 -9.42
CA GLN A 93 1.21 -3.30 -10.28
C GLN A 93 1.88 -3.10 -11.63
N SER A 94 1.06 -2.85 -12.64
CA SER A 94 1.48 -2.46 -13.98
C SER A 94 0.88 -1.09 -14.31
N TYR A 95 1.44 -0.42 -15.32
CA TYR A 95 0.90 0.80 -15.91
C TYR A 95 0.97 0.77 -17.45
N ALA A 96 1.26 -0.40 -18.01
CA ALA A 96 1.30 -0.65 -19.45
C ALA A 96 0.08 -1.47 -19.89
N GLY A 97 -0.32 -1.33 -21.16
CA GLY A 97 -1.45 -2.04 -21.74
C GLY A 97 -2.78 -1.27 -21.67
N THR A 98 -3.89 -2.01 -21.57
CA THR A 98 -5.25 -1.45 -21.47
C THR A 98 -5.68 -1.28 -20.01
N PRO A 99 -6.69 -0.44 -19.71
CA PRO A 99 -7.21 -0.29 -18.35
C PRO A 99 -7.55 -1.63 -17.67
N ASN A 100 -8.07 -2.60 -18.41
CA ASN A 100 -8.38 -3.91 -17.85
C ASN A 100 -7.13 -4.73 -17.48
N ASP A 101 -5.98 -4.45 -18.09
CA ASP A 101 -4.70 -5.13 -17.83
C ASP A 101 -4.01 -4.57 -16.58
N TYR A 102 -4.01 -3.24 -16.42
CA TYR A 102 -3.19 -2.59 -15.38
C TYR A 102 -3.98 -2.15 -14.13
N VAL A 103 -5.31 -2.11 -14.17
CA VAL A 103 -6.08 -1.78 -12.95
C VAL A 103 -5.91 -2.89 -11.91
N GLN A 104 -5.32 -2.52 -10.78
CA GLN A 104 -5.25 -3.35 -9.60
C GLN A 104 -6.67 -3.55 -9.03
N ARG A 105 -7.06 -4.81 -8.80
CA ARG A 105 -8.38 -5.19 -8.26
C ARG A 105 -8.33 -5.99 -6.95
N SER A 106 -7.14 -6.27 -6.43
CA SER A 106 -6.94 -7.16 -5.29
C SER A 106 -6.85 -6.38 -3.98
N LEU A 107 -7.64 -6.76 -2.97
CA LEU A 107 -7.67 -6.08 -1.69
C LEU A 107 -7.58 -7.10 -0.56
N ALA A 108 -6.95 -6.72 0.53
CA ALA A 108 -7.03 -7.42 1.81
C ALA A 108 -8.18 -6.83 2.66
N ILE A 109 -8.72 -7.62 3.58
CA ILE A 109 -9.64 -7.15 4.61
C ILE A 109 -8.92 -7.22 5.95
N MET A 110 -8.87 -6.09 6.64
CA MET A 110 -8.29 -5.92 7.96
C MET A 110 -9.39 -5.75 9.01
N ASP A 111 -9.16 -6.30 10.17
CA ASP A 111 -9.96 -6.18 11.38
C ASP A 111 -9.16 -5.38 12.43
N PRO A 112 -9.63 -4.22 12.92
CA PRO A 112 -8.94 -3.50 13.98
C PRO A 112 -9.05 -4.25 15.30
N ASP A 113 -7.92 -4.58 15.91
CA ASP A 113 -7.82 -5.17 17.24
C ASP A 113 -7.42 -4.09 18.26
N LEU A 114 -8.40 -3.67 19.07
CA LEU A 114 -8.19 -2.64 20.09
C LEU A 114 -7.29 -3.13 21.23
N ALA A 115 -7.36 -4.40 21.59
CA ALA A 115 -6.56 -4.97 22.67
C ALA A 115 -5.08 -5.02 22.29
N LEU A 116 -4.80 -5.47 21.06
CA LEU A 116 -3.46 -5.47 20.47
C LEU A 116 -2.89 -4.06 20.41
N TYR A 117 -3.66 -3.11 19.86
CA TYR A 117 -3.23 -1.72 19.73
C TYR A 117 -2.93 -1.06 21.08
N THR A 118 -3.79 -1.26 22.07
CA THR A 118 -3.62 -0.67 23.40
C THR A 118 -2.48 -1.31 24.19
N ALA A 119 -2.33 -2.65 24.11
CA ALA A 119 -1.23 -3.37 24.75
C ALA A 119 0.14 -2.92 24.23
N ALA A 120 0.24 -2.56 22.95
CA ALA A 120 1.46 -2.05 22.34
C ALA A 120 1.77 -0.57 22.71
N GLY A 121 0.91 0.13 23.46
CA GLY A 121 1.11 1.53 23.84
C GLY A 121 0.22 2.54 23.10
N GLY A 122 -0.68 2.06 22.24
CA GLY A 122 -1.70 2.88 21.61
C GLY A 122 -1.11 4.02 20.78
N ALA A 123 -1.53 5.26 21.06
CA ALA A 123 -1.12 6.44 20.29
C ALA A 123 0.31 6.89 20.56
N GLU A 124 0.92 6.41 21.64
CA GLU A 124 2.29 6.76 22.06
C GLU A 124 3.36 5.88 21.41
N GLN A 125 2.94 4.86 20.66
CA GLN A 125 3.85 4.00 19.89
C GLN A 125 4.68 4.82 18.91
N THR A 126 5.95 4.45 18.76
CA THR A 126 6.85 5.03 17.76
C THR A 126 7.25 3.98 16.71
N VAL A 127 7.70 4.42 15.53
CA VAL A 127 8.18 3.53 14.47
C VAL A 127 9.40 2.71 14.87
N SER A 128 10.20 3.20 15.82
CA SER A 128 11.39 2.52 16.34
C SER A 128 11.07 1.53 17.46
N GLN A 129 9.83 1.49 17.95
CA GLN A 129 9.42 0.58 19.00
C GLN A 129 9.34 -0.86 18.46
N GLU A 130 9.96 -1.79 19.18
CA GLU A 130 9.80 -3.22 18.91
C GLU A 130 8.33 -3.63 19.06
N GLY A 131 7.80 -4.38 18.09
CA GLY A 131 6.40 -4.80 18.08
C GLY A 131 5.40 -3.67 17.89
N ALA A 132 5.82 -2.50 17.38
CA ALA A 132 4.90 -1.45 16.98
C ALA A 132 3.84 -1.99 16.01
N THR A 133 2.59 -1.59 16.21
CA THR A 133 1.44 -2.03 15.42
C THR A 133 0.40 -0.93 15.31
N THR A 134 -0.29 -0.90 14.18
CA THR A 134 -1.48 -0.07 13.97
C THR A 134 -2.75 -0.71 14.53
N GLY A 135 -2.68 -1.96 14.99
CA GLY A 135 -3.83 -2.76 15.38
C GLY A 135 -4.61 -3.33 14.19
N SER A 136 -4.17 -3.11 12.96
CA SER A 136 -4.80 -3.65 11.75
C SER A 136 -4.40 -5.13 11.57
N VAL A 137 -5.27 -6.07 11.92
CA VAL A 137 -5.02 -7.51 11.78
C VAL A 137 -5.63 -8.01 10.47
N MET A 138 -4.88 -8.77 9.68
CA MET A 138 -5.39 -9.30 8.41
C MET A 138 -6.40 -10.42 8.65
N LEU A 139 -7.67 -10.15 8.32
CA LEU A 139 -8.77 -11.12 8.39
C LEU A 139 -8.86 -11.94 7.10
N LYS A 140 -8.60 -11.30 5.96
CA LYS A 140 -8.58 -11.94 4.65
C LYS A 140 -7.43 -11.37 3.83
N ASP A 141 -6.58 -12.27 3.35
CA ASP A 141 -5.50 -11.94 2.42
C ASP A 141 -6.04 -11.43 1.08
N PHE A 142 -5.15 -10.87 0.27
CA PHE A 142 -5.42 -10.30 -1.03
C PHE A 142 -6.30 -11.20 -1.90
N PHE A 143 -7.47 -10.68 -2.28
CA PHE A 143 -8.41 -11.38 -3.15
C PHE A 143 -9.06 -10.40 -4.13
N ILE A 144 -9.53 -10.97 -5.25
CA ILE A 144 -10.40 -10.28 -6.20
C ILE A 144 -11.81 -10.83 -6.02
N GLY A 145 -12.78 -9.95 -5.75
CA GLY A 145 -14.19 -10.35 -5.68
C GLY A 145 -14.80 -10.51 -7.08
N ASP A 146 -15.84 -11.34 -7.20
CA ASP A 146 -16.49 -11.64 -8.49
C ASP A 146 -16.93 -10.38 -9.25
N ALA A 147 -17.47 -9.39 -8.55
CA ALA A 147 -17.87 -8.11 -9.14
C ALA A 147 -16.69 -7.33 -9.72
N ALA A 148 -15.56 -7.30 -9.02
CA ALA A 148 -14.34 -6.62 -9.49
C ALA A 148 -13.71 -7.38 -10.67
N ALA A 149 -13.71 -8.71 -10.63
CA ALA A 149 -13.21 -9.56 -11.71
C ALA A 149 -14.02 -9.40 -13.00
N ALA A 150 -15.35 -9.26 -12.88
CA ALA A 150 -16.25 -9.13 -14.02
C ALA A 150 -16.37 -7.69 -14.56
N TYR A 151 -15.80 -6.69 -13.88
CA TYR A 151 -15.94 -5.28 -14.28
C TYR A 151 -15.03 -4.94 -15.46
N ASP A 152 -15.63 -4.40 -16.53
CA ASP A 152 -14.97 -3.96 -17.75
C ASP A 152 -14.77 -2.44 -17.74
N PHE A 153 -13.50 -2.01 -17.74
CA PHE A 153 -13.14 -0.59 -17.79
C PHE A 153 -13.19 -0.06 -19.21
N THR A 154 -14.33 0.53 -19.59
CA THR A 154 -14.55 1.12 -20.91
C THR A 154 -14.19 2.61 -21.00
N ALA A 155 -14.14 3.31 -19.86
CA ALA A 155 -13.84 4.73 -19.76
C ALA A 155 -13.12 5.06 -18.42
N PRO A 156 -12.35 6.16 -18.35
CA PRO A 156 -11.55 6.51 -17.17
C PRO A 156 -12.39 6.98 -15.96
N CYS A 157 -13.62 7.42 -16.18
CA CYS A 157 -14.50 7.92 -15.12
C CYS A 157 -15.82 7.16 -15.11
N TYR A 158 -16.40 7.00 -13.93
CA TYR A 158 -17.78 6.56 -13.79
C TYR A 158 -18.73 7.63 -14.36
N GLU A 159 -19.66 7.23 -15.22
CA GLU A 159 -20.70 8.09 -15.79
C GLU A 159 -22.06 7.71 -15.18
N LEU A 160 -22.86 8.72 -14.78
CA LEU A 160 -24.21 8.58 -14.19
C LEU A 160 -25.31 8.59 -15.25
#